data_AF-A0A3C0QKA7-F1
#
_entry.id   AF-A0A3C0QKA7-F1
#
_cell.length_a   1.000
_cell.length_b   1.000
_cell.length_c   1.000
_cell.angle_alpha   90.00
_cell.angle_beta   90.00
_cell.angle_gamma   90.00
#
_symmetry.space_group_name_H-M   'P 1'
#
loop_
_entity.id
_entity.type
_entity.pdbx_description
1 polymer ?
#
loop_
_entity_poly.entity_id
_entity_poly.type
_entity_poly.pdbx_seq_one_letter_code
_entity_poly.pdbx_strand_id
1 'polypeptide(L)'
;MKHIREIAESISLSEDHLELYGNYKAKIGLDVIEEFKDRPDGKYIDVTAITPTPLGEGKTVTTIGLAMALNKIGKKAITCIRQPSL
;
A
#
# COMPACT_ATOMS: atom_id res chain seq x y z
N MET A 1 1.98 -1.12 -16.12
CA MET A 1 2.49 -0.36 -14.96
C MET A 1 2.16 1.10 -15.19
N LYS A 2 1.57 1.78 -14.20
CA LYS A 2 1.31 3.23 -14.26
C LYS A 2 2.49 3.99 -13.67
N HIS A 3 2.65 5.26 -14.03
CA HIS A 3 3.66 6.09 -13.37
C HIS A 3 3.31 6.26 -11.89
N ILE A 4 4.30 6.30 -10.98
CA ILE A 4 4.04 6.37 -9.53
C ILE A 4 3.25 7.61 -9.12
N ARG A 5 3.42 8.72 -9.85
CA ARG A 5 2.61 9.95 -9.72
C ARG A 5 1.10 9.70 -9.88
N GLU A 6 0.70 8.89 -10.87
CA GLU A 6 -0.71 8.55 -11.09
C GLU A 6 -1.29 7.75 -9.91
N ILE A 7 -0.45 6.90 -9.30
CA ILE A 7 -0.86 6.13 -8.11
C ILE A 7 -1.00 7.04 -6.89
N ALA A 8 -0.05 7.96 -6.68
CA ALA A 8 -0.09 8.93 -5.58
C ALA A 8 -1.32 9.85 -5.65
N GLU A 9 -1.63 10.37 -6.83
CA GLU A 9 -2.80 11.21 -7.06
C GLU A 9 -4.11 10.47 -6.69
N SER A 10 -4.21 9.18 -7.03
CA SER A 10 -5.38 8.36 -6.71
C SER A 10 -5.65 8.20 -5.20
N ILE A 11 -4.63 8.43 -4.37
CA ILE A 11 -4.69 8.37 -2.90
C ILE A 11 -4.52 9.74 -2.25
N SER A 12 -4.72 10.83 -3.01
CA SER A 12 -4.70 12.20 -2.52
C SER A 12 -3.34 12.65 -1.98
N LEU A 13 -2.26 12.17 -2.59
CA LEU A 13 -0.91 12.70 -2.42
C LEU A 13 -0.54 13.56 -3.64
N SER A 14 -0.07 14.79 -3.40
CA SER A 14 0.49 15.66 -4.42
C SER A 14 1.93 15.26 -4.76
N GLU A 15 2.50 15.87 -5.81
CA GLU A 15 3.89 15.65 -6.20
C GLU A 15 4.89 16.16 -5.15
N ASP A 16 4.52 17.19 -4.39
CA ASP A 16 5.37 17.76 -3.32
C ASP A 16 5.63 16.77 -2.18
N HIS A 17 4.76 15.77 -2.00
CA HIS A 17 4.94 14.71 -1.02
C HIS A 17 5.90 13.59 -1.48
N LEU A 18 6.34 13.60 -2.74
CA LEU A 18 7.04 12.48 -3.38
C LEU A 18 8.51 12.78 -3.65
N GLU A 19 9.38 11.88 -3.19
CA GLU A 19 10.77 11.79 -3.66
C GLU A 19 10.88 10.62 -4.64
N LEU A 20 11.04 10.90 -5.94
CA LEU A 20 10.97 9.89 -7.00
C LEU A 20 12.25 9.05 -7.12
N TYR A 21 12.07 7.75 -7.33
CA TYR A 21 13.12 6.78 -7.61
C TYR A 21 12.83 6.10 -8.96
N GLY A 22 13.04 6.86 -10.03
CA GLY A 22 12.59 6.52 -11.38
C GLY A 22 11.06 6.61 -11.53
N ASN A 23 10.52 5.90 -12.51
CA ASN A 23 9.12 6.10 -12.93
C ASN A 23 8.07 5.40 -12.04
N TYR A 24 8.49 4.41 -11.24
CA TYR A 24 7.57 3.44 -10.60
C TYR A 24 7.75 3.31 -9.10
N LYS A 25 8.63 4.11 -8.49
CA LYS A 25 8.91 4.08 -7.06
C LYS A 25 9.08 5.50 -6.56
N ALA A 26 8.67 5.75 -5.32
CA ALA A 26 8.90 7.01 -4.63
C ALA A 26 8.98 6.75 -3.12
N LYS A 27 9.66 7.63 -2.39
CA LYS A 27 9.46 7.80 -0.95
C LYS A 27 8.39 8.87 -0.71
N ILE A 28 7.75 8.80 0.44
CA ILE A 28 6.74 9.78 0.88
C ILE A 28 7.35 10.55 2.05
N GLY A 29 7.28 11.89 2.00
CA GLY A 29 7.68 12.76 3.12
C GLY A 29 6.83 12.49 4.38
N LEU A 30 7.41 12.65 5.57
CA LEU A 30 6.70 12.38 6.83
C LEU A 30 5.80 13.54 7.30
N ASP A 31 5.96 14.71 6.70
CA ASP A 31 5.10 15.89 6.86
C ASP A 31 3.62 15.60 6.59
N VAL A 32 3.31 14.63 5.71
CA VAL A 32 1.94 14.16 5.44
C VAL A 32 1.22 13.64 6.68
N ILE A 33 1.95 13.19 7.71
CA ILE A 33 1.34 12.70 8.97
C ILE A 33 0.70 13.86 9.72
N GLU A 34 1.40 14.99 9.81
CA GLU A 34 0.90 16.19 10.48
C GLU A 34 -0.18 16.87 9.64
N GLU A 35 0.02 16.95 8.31
CA GLU A 35 -0.97 17.53 7.38
C GLU A 35 -2.32 16.79 7.42
N PHE A 36 -2.29 15.46 7.57
CA PHE A 36 -3.48 14.62 7.54
C PHE A 36 -3.97 14.15 8.91
N LYS A 37 -3.44 14.69 10.01
CA LYS A 37 -3.78 14.26 11.39
C LYS A 37 -5.27 14.34 11.73
N ASP A 38 -6.00 15.26 11.10
CA ASP A 38 -7.43 15.47 11.33
C ASP A 38 -8.32 14.57 10.45
N ARG A 39 -7.72 13.78 9.56
CA ARG A 39 -8.46 12.79 8.76
C ARG A 39 -8.82 11.60 9.65
N PRO A 40 -10.04 11.06 9.53
CA PRO A 40 -10.40 9.84 10.26
C PRO A 40 -9.56 8.66 9.77
N ASP A 41 -9.16 7.82 10.72
CA ASP A 41 -8.44 6.58 10.40
C ASP A 41 -9.26 5.67 9.47
N GLY A 42 -8.54 5.04 8.54
CA GLY A 42 -9.09 3.99 7.70
C GLY A 42 -9.37 2.70 8.47
N LYS A 43 -9.93 1.70 7.79
CA LYS A 43 -10.05 0.36 8.36
C LYS A 43 -8.70 -0.36 8.27
N TYR A 44 -8.22 -0.88 9.39
CA TYR A 44 -7.04 -1.73 9.46
C TYR A 44 -7.43 -3.21 9.34
N ILE A 45 -6.82 -3.90 8.38
CA ILE A 45 -7.05 -5.34 8.14
C ILE A 45 -5.70 -6.04 8.25
N ASP A 46 -5.55 -6.88 9.28
CA ASP A 46 -4.39 -7.73 9.44
C ASP A 46 -4.59 -9.07 8.74
N VAL A 47 -3.57 -9.50 7.98
CA VAL A 47 -3.58 -10.77 7.25
C VAL A 47 -2.55 -11.69 7.89
N THR A 48 -3.05 -12.67 8.64
CA THR A 48 -2.23 -13.72 9.26
C THR A 48 -2.38 -15.06 8.52
N ALA A 49 -1.60 -16.05 8.92
CA ALA A 49 -1.66 -17.41 8.42
C ALA A 49 -1.46 -18.41 9.56
N ILE A 50 -1.79 -19.67 9.31
CA ILE A 50 -1.44 -20.79 10.19
C ILE A 50 0.08 -20.96 10.28
N THR A 51 0.53 -21.87 11.16
CA THR A 51 1.94 -22.27 11.22
C THR A 51 2.43 -22.71 9.84
N PRO A 52 3.56 -22.18 9.34
CA PRO A 52 4.06 -22.48 8.02
C PRO A 52 4.33 -23.97 7.80
N THR A 53 4.08 -24.42 6.56
CA THR A 53 4.29 -25.78 6.09
C THR A 53 5.11 -25.77 4.79
N PRO A 54 5.70 -26.91 4.38
CA PRO A 54 6.43 -27.00 3.12
C PRO A 54 5.57 -26.74 1.85
N LEU A 55 4.24 -26.79 1.96
CA LEU A 55 3.33 -26.54 0.84
C LEU A 55 3.15 -25.04 0.55
N GLY A 56 3.41 -24.19 1.55
CA GLY A 56 3.21 -22.75 1.48
C GLY A 56 1.76 -22.31 1.69
N GLU A 57 1.57 -21.21 2.41
CA GLU A 57 0.24 -20.74 2.83
C GLU A 57 -0.28 -19.58 1.97
N GLY A 58 0.57 -19.00 1.13
CA GLY A 58 0.15 -17.92 0.22
C GLY A 58 -0.23 -16.61 0.91
N LYS A 59 0.22 -16.37 2.17
CA LYS A 59 -0.15 -15.17 2.95
C LYS A 59 -0.04 -13.86 2.15
N THR A 60 1.13 -13.59 1.56
CA THR A 60 1.38 -12.35 0.79
C THR A 60 0.54 -12.29 -0.49
N VAL A 61 0.30 -13.44 -1.15
CA VAL A 61 -0.56 -13.53 -2.33
C VAL A 61 -1.98 -13.10 -1.95
N THR A 62 -2.49 -13.62 -0.83
CA THR A 62 -3.80 -13.23 -0.29
C THR A 62 -3.84 -11.77 0.12
N THR A 63 -2.78 -11.22 0.74
CA THR A 63 -2.71 -9.80 1.10
C THR A 63 -2.86 -8.88 -0.12
N ILE A 64 -2.13 -9.18 -1.21
CA ILE A 64 -2.20 -8.40 -2.45
C ILE A 64 -3.55 -8.59 -3.14
N GLY A 65 -4.02 -9.83 -3.25
CA GLY A 65 -5.30 -10.17 -3.89
C GLY A 65 -6.51 -9.52 -3.18
N LEU A 66 -6.51 -9.49 -1.85
CA LEU A 66 -7.55 -8.83 -1.06
C LEU A 66 -7.63 -7.33 -1.36
N ALA A 67 -6.49 -6.62 -1.40
CA ALA A 67 -6.48 -5.20 -1.72
C ALA A 67 -6.94 -4.92 -3.16
N MET A 68 -6.57 -5.77 -4.11
CA MET A 68 -7.07 -5.69 -5.49
C MET A 68 -8.59 -5.88 -5.54
N ALA A 69 -9.13 -6.88 -4.83
CA ALA A 69 -10.56 -7.15 -4.77
C ALA A 69 -11.34 -5.99 -4.11
N LEU A 70 -10.82 -5.42 -3.02
CA LEU A 70 -11.40 -4.25 -2.36
C LEU A 70 -11.50 -3.06 -3.32
N ASN A 71 -10.43 -2.76 -4.07
CA ASN A 71 -10.46 -1.72 -5.09
C ASN A 71 -11.46 -2.05 -6.22
N LYS A 72 -11.56 -3.32 -6.63
CA LYS A 72 -12.52 -3.76 -7.66
C LYS A 72 -13.97 -3.53 -7.25
N ILE A 73 -14.30 -3.62 -5.96
CA ILE A 73 -15.65 -3.37 -5.41
C ILE A 73 -15.85 -1.91 -4.94
N GLY A 74 -14.95 -0.99 -5.32
CA GLY A 74 -15.09 0.44 -5.06
C GLY A 74 -14.62 0.91 -3.68
N LYS A 75 -13.85 0.11 -2.95
CA LYS A 75 -13.19 0.54 -1.70
C LYS A 75 -11.76 1.00 -2.00
N LYS A 76 -11.38 2.18 -1.50
CA LYS A 76 -9.97 2.62 -1.55
C LYS A 76 -9.15 1.77 -0.57
N ALA A 77 -8.24 0.96 -1.07
CA ALA A 77 -7.40 0.09 -0.26
C ALA A 77 -5.93 0.12 -0.72
N ILE A 78 -5.02 0.14 0.26
CA ILE A 78 -3.57 0.12 0.08
C ILE A 78 -3.01 -1.10 0.85
N THR A 79 -1.99 -1.74 0.30
CA THR A 79 -1.27 -2.83 0.98
C THR A 79 0.08 -2.34 1.51
N CYS A 80 0.40 -2.71 2.74
CA CYS A 80 1.74 -2.54 3.32
C CYS A 80 2.44 -3.90 3.42
N ILE A 81 3.65 -4.01 2.85
CA ILE A 81 4.47 -5.22 2.88
C ILE A 81 5.90 -4.91 3.33
N ARG A 82 6.61 -5.93 3.80
CA ARG A 82 8.04 -5.82 4.14
C ARG A 82 8.89 -5.96 2.88
N GLN A 83 9.95 -5.17 2.79
CA GLN A 83 11.03 -5.39 1.84
C GLN A 83 11.77 -6.69 2.19
N PRO A 84 12.03 -7.59 1.23
CA PRO A 84 12.83 -8.80 1.47
C PRO A 84 14.30 -8.46 1.73
N SER A 85 15.04 -9.38 2.36
CA SER A 85 16.51 -9.30 2.44
C SER A 85 17.12 -9.38 1.04
N LEU A 86 18.29 -8.76 0.88
CA LEU A 86 19.24 -9.07 -0.18
C LEU A 86 19.94 -10.40 0.08
#